data_AF-F0VC69-F1
#
_entry.id   AF-F0VC69-F1
#
_cell.length_a   1.000
_cell.length_b   1.000
_cell.length_c   1.000
_cell.angle_alpha   90.00
_cell.angle_beta   90.00
_cell.angle_gamma   90.00
#
_symmetry.space_group_name_H-M   'P 1'
#
loop_
_entity.id
_entity.type
_entity.pdbx_description
1 polymer ?
#
loop_
_entity_poly.entity_id
_entity_poly.type
_entity_poly.pdbx_seq_one_letter_code
_entity_poly.pdbx_strand_id
1 'polypeptide(L)'
;MLPRRVPPAFQWAQSPVEVFLNIKFAYRWSSPGALSVVDPLFASDTQSFAFSGVGTHSGIKKKYSLSLALFDEIIPEATRWSFASVGKVVVTLQKKKMGVWDRLTEDKAKISNMNVWWDMKEKVQRDLDDFQRGNYTSRYLATEGSNRQAAGEVNAEDAKEKSDSTHEEL
;
A
#
# COMPACT_ATOMS: atom_id res chain seq x y z
N MET A 1 -0.44 29.30 -11.24
CA MET A 1 -0.57 29.23 -9.77
C MET A 1 -0.29 27.78 -9.34
N LEU A 2 0.64 27.55 -8.42
CA LEU A 2 0.96 26.18 -7.96
C LEU A 2 -0.17 25.65 -7.05
N PRO A 3 -0.54 24.36 -7.15
CA PRO A 3 -1.60 23.80 -6.33
C PRO A 3 -1.21 23.82 -4.84
N ARG A 4 -2.16 24.18 -3.97
CA ARG A 4 -1.94 24.17 -2.52
C ARG A 4 -1.61 22.75 -2.05
N ARG A 5 -0.52 22.61 -1.29
CA ARG A 5 -0.15 21.33 -0.65
C ARG A 5 -1.09 21.02 0.51
N VAL A 6 -1.54 19.77 0.59
CA VAL A 6 -2.45 19.29 1.63
C VAL A 6 -1.93 17.94 2.13
N PRO A 7 -1.71 17.78 3.45
CA PRO A 7 -1.42 16.47 4.00
C PRO A 7 -2.70 15.61 3.91
N PRO A 8 -2.67 14.46 3.21
CA PRO A 8 -3.84 13.61 3.07
C PRO A 8 -4.15 12.91 4.39
N ALA A 9 -5.42 12.70 4.70
CA ALA A 9 -5.81 11.78 5.74
C ALA A 9 -5.44 10.35 5.34
N PHE A 10 -4.92 9.57 6.27
CA PHE A 10 -4.59 8.19 6.01
C PHE A 10 -4.89 7.31 7.22
N GLN A 11 -5.07 6.03 6.94
CA GLN A 11 -5.15 4.99 7.94
C GLN A 11 -3.99 4.01 7.77
N TRP A 12 -3.63 3.32 8.84
CA TRP A 12 -2.65 2.25 8.78
C TRP A 12 -3.06 1.02 9.59
N ALA A 13 -2.56 -0.13 9.18
CA ALA A 13 -2.60 -1.40 9.89
C ALA A 13 -1.34 -2.20 9.54
N GLN A 14 -1.14 -3.36 10.16
CA GLN A 14 0.03 -4.20 9.90
C GLN A 14 -0.28 -5.67 10.12
N SER A 15 0.42 -6.52 9.38
CA SER A 15 0.63 -7.93 9.72
C SER A 15 2.05 -8.11 10.30
N PRO A 16 2.49 -9.33 10.66
CA PRO A 16 3.88 -9.56 11.05
C PRO A 16 4.91 -9.21 9.97
N VAL A 17 4.52 -9.28 8.69
CA VAL A 17 5.43 -9.13 7.53
C VAL A 17 5.19 -7.85 6.73
N GLU A 18 4.03 -7.21 6.86
CA GLU A 18 3.62 -6.09 6.01
C GLU A 18 3.03 -4.94 6.83
N VAL A 19 3.16 -3.73 6.30
CA VAL A 19 2.46 -2.52 6.74
C VAL A 19 1.50 -2.11 5.62
N PHE A 20 0.26 -1.81 5.98
CA PHE A 20 -0.78 -1.38 5.05
C PHE A 20 -1.13 0.07 5.31
N LEU A 21 -1.15 0.89 4.25
CA LEU A 21 -1.58 2.28 4.28
C LEU A 21 -2.83 2.45 3.42
N ASN A 22 -3.81 3.20 3.90
CA ASN A 22 -4.98 3.63 3.15
C ASN A 22 -5.00 5.15 3.11
N ILE A 23 -4.58 5.73 2.00
CA ILE A 23 -4.38 7.18 1.85
C ILE A 23 -5.60 7.74 1.12
N LYS A 24 -6.31 8.67 1.77
CA LYS A 24 -7.48 9.35 1.21
C LYS A 24 -7.08 10.70 0.63
N PHE A 25 -7.60 11.05 -0.54
CA PHE A 25 -7.38 12.36 -1.18
C PHE A 25 -8.24 13.47 -0.55
N ALA A 26 -8.19 13.58 0.77
CA ALA A 26 -8.90 14.56 1.59
C ALA A 26 -8.03 14.99 2.77
N TYR A 27 -8.29 16.15 3.38
CA TYR A 27 -7.55 16.59 4.57
C TYR A 27 -7.94 15.82 5.83
N ARG A 28 -9.21 15.38 5.94
CA ARG A 28 -9.72 14.58 7.06
C ARG A 28 -10.39 13.32 6.54
N TRP A 29 -10.36 12.27 7.35
CA TRP A 29 -10.96 10.99 6.97
C TRP A 29 -12.48 11.10 6.73
N SER A 30 -13.17 11.93 7.53
CA SER A 30 -14.62 12.18 7.42
C SER A 30 -15.00 13.20 6.36
N SER A 31 -14.04 13.95 5.79
CA SER A 31 -14.35 14.99 4.79
C SER A 31 -14.40 14.42 3.38
N PRO A 32 -15.20 15.03 2.47
CA PRO A 32 -15.09 14.75 1.05
C PRO A 32 -13.73 15.20 0.51
N GLY A 33 -13.34 14.65 -0.63
CA GLY A 33 -12.02 14.85 -1.22
C GLY A 33 -12.04 14.62 -2.72
N ALA A 34 -10.87 14.70 -3.34
CA ALA A 34 -10.74 14.38 -4.75
C ALA A 34 -11.09 12.91 -5.00
N LEU A 35 -11.71 12.63 -6.13
CA LEU A 35 -12.08 11.26 -6.54
C LEU A 35 -10.89 10.49 -7.13
N SER A 36 -9.93 11.21 -7.67
CA SER A 36 -8.69 10.69 -8.23
C SER A 36 -7.57 11.71 -8.08
N VAL A 37 -6.35 11.26 -8.33
CA VAL A 37 -5.17 12.12 -8.49
C VAL A 37 -4.56 11.88 -9.85
N VAL A 38 -3.96 12.92 -10.43
CA VAL A 38 -3.08 12.83 -11.58
C VAL A 38 -1.63 12.84 -11.13
N ASP A 39 -0.76 12.24 -11.95
CA ASP A 39 0.68 12.11 -11.75
C ASP A 39 1.04 11.57 -10.35
N PRO A 40 0.49 10.39 -9.96
CA PRO A 40 0.83 9.81 -8.67
C PRO A 40 2.31 9.41 -8.65
N LEU A 41 3.03 9.86 -7.64
CA LEU A 41 4.42 9.51 -7.39
C LEU A 41 4.49 8.76 -6.07
N PHE A 42 5.12 7.59 -6.10
CA PHE A 42 5.44 6.77 -4.93
C PHE A 42 6.95 6.61 -4.87
N ALA A 43 7.53 6.85 -3.70
CA ALA A 43 8.93 6.62 -3.44
C ALA A 43 9.06 5.93 -2.09
N SER A 44 9.86 4.87 -2.06
CA SER A 44 10.20 4.14 -0.84
C SER A 44 11.71 4.07 -0.73
N ASP A 45 12.19 4.18 0.50
CA ASP A 45 13.56 3.89 0.89
C ASP A 45 13.53 2.91 2.07
N THR A 46 14.68 2.42 2.52
CA THR A 46 14.79 1.38 3.55
C THR A 46 14.00 1.70 4.81
N GLN A 47 13.85 2.97 5.19
CA GLN A 47 13.07 3.38 6.37
C GLN A 47 12.15 4.57 6.09
N SER A 48 11.79 4.81 4.83
CA SER A 48 10.87 5.91 4.51
C SER A 48 9.91 5.58 3.39
N PHE A 49 8.76 6.24 3.42
CA PHE A 49 7.76 6.16 2.37
C PHE A 49 7.23 7.56 2.05
N ALA A 50 7.08 7.85 0.77
CA ALA A 50 6.50 9.08 0.27
C ALA A 50 5.48 8.83 -0.85
N PHE A 51 4.41 9.61 -0.81
CA PHE A 51 3.38 9.68 -1.84
C PHE A 51 3.11 11.14 -2.20
N SER A 52 2.92 11.42 -3.49
CA SER A 52 2.29 12.67 -3.90
C SER A 52 1.39 12.49 -5.12
N GLY A 53 0.38 13.35 -5.24
CA GLY A 53 -0.50 13.39 -6.41
C GLY A 53 -1.35 14.66 -6.42
N VAL A 54 -1.81 15.09 -7.59
CA VAL A 54 -2.64 16.29 -7.73
C VAL A 54 -4.08 15.89 -7.94
N GLY A 55 -4.97 16.25 -7.02
CA GLY A 55 -6.40 15.99 -7.15
C GLY A 55 -7.21 17.29 -7.24
N THR A 56 -8.40 17.20 -7.83
CA THR A 56 -9.34 18.33 -7.90
C THR A 56 -10.60 17.99 -7.12
N HIS A 57 -11.05 18.93 -6.30
CA HIS A 57 -12.32 18.83 -5.57
C HIS A 57 -12.98 20.20 -5.55
N SER A 58 -14.24 20.27 -5.99
CA SER A 58 -15.01 21.53 -6.12
C SER A 58 -14.28 22.60 -6.96
N GLY A 59 -13.66 22.19 -8.07
CA GLY A 59 -12.91 23.09 -8.96
C GLY A 59 -11.54 23.56 -8.43
N ILE A 60 -11.16 23.19 -7.21
CA ILE A 60 -9.89 23.58 -6.59
C ILE A 60 -8.85 22.47 -6.73
N LYS A 61 -7.74 22.76 -7.39
CA LYS A 61 -6.58 21.85 -7.48
C LYS A 61 -5.78 21.84 -6.18
N LYS A 62 -5.51 20.65 -5.65
CA LYS A 62 -4.72 20.41 -4.43
C LYS A 62 -3.66 19.36 -4.70
N LYS A 63 -2.44 19.58 -4.17
CA LYS A 63 -1.38 18.58 -4.19
C LYS A 63 -1.41 17.82 -2.87
N TYR A 64 -1.84 16.57 -2.91
CA TYR A 64 -1.75 15.66 -1.76
C TYR A 64 -0.31 15.19 -1.64
N SER A 65 0.27 15.27 -0.46
CA SER A 65 1.65 14.86 -0.20
C SER A 65 1.74 14.22 1.18
N LEU A 66 2.24 12.99 1.22
CA LEU A 66 2.53 12.24 2.44
C LEU A 66 4.01 11.87 2.42
N SER A 67 4.69 12.06 3.54
CA SER A 67 6.06 11.60 3.75
C SER A 67 6.16 11.06 5.17
N LEU A 68 6.66 9.84 5.31
CA LEU A 68 6.74 9.09 6.55
C LEU A 68 8.19 8.63 6.74
N ALA A 69 8.77 8.97 7.88
CA ALA A 69 9.90 8.23 8.46
C ALA A 69 9.31 7.05 9.24
N LEU A 70 9.58 5.83 8.76
CA LEU A 70 8.97 4.60 9.26
C LEU A 70 9.64 4.14 10.55
N PHE A 71 8.91 3.37 11.36
CA PHE A 71 9.42 2.88 12.65
C PHE A 71 10.64 1.95 12.52
N ASP A 72 10.64 1.09 11.51
CA ASP A 72 11.70 0.12 11.24
C ASP A 72 11.82 -0.11 9.73
N GLU A 73 12.81 -0.90 9.32
CA GLU A 73 13.16 -1.09 7.93
C GLU A 73 12.10 -1.87 7.12
N ILE A 74 11.90 -1.43 5.89
CA ILE A 74 11.11 -2.09 4.85
C ILE A 74 12.03 -2.56 3.72
N ILE A 75 11.45 -3.33 2.80
CA ILE A 75 12.05 -3.75 1.53
C ILE A 75 11.46 -2.81 0.45
N PRO A 76 12.19 -1.76 0.01
CA PRO A 76 11.62 -0.72 -0.84
C PRO A 76 11.05 -1.25 -2.16
N GLU A 77 11.77 -2.19 -2.78
CA GLU A 77 11.43 -2.83 -4.06
C GLU A 77 10.16 -3.69 -3.98
N ALA A 78 9.75 -4.11 -2.78
CA ALA A 78 8.53 -4.86 -2.54
C ALA A 78 7.31 -3.95 -2.23
N THR A 79 7.48 -2.63 -2.35
CA THR A 79 6.37 -1.69 -2.20
C THR A 79 5.37 -1.88 -3.33
N ARG A 80 4.13 -2.22 -2.97
CA ARG A 80 3.01 -2.32 -3.91
C ARG A 80 1.94 -1.29 -3.59
N TRP A 81 1.26 -0.80 -4.62
CA TRP A 81 0.16 0.13 -4.44
C TRP A 81 -0.94 -0.13 -5.47
N SER A 82 -2.17 0.23 -5.11
CA SER A 82 -3.32 0.17 -6.01
C SER A 82 -4.36 1.22 -5.62
N PHE A 83 -5.04 1.78 -6.62
CA PHE A 83 -6.24 2.55 -6.36
C PHE A 83 -7.33 1.60 -5.87
N ALA A 84 -7.79 1.78 -4.64
CA ALA A 84 -8.76 0.88 -4.04
C ALA A 84 -10.19 1.29 -4.41
N SER A 85 -10.74 2.29 -3.71
CA SER A 85 -12.03 2.92 -4.02
C SER A 85 -11.81 4.35 -4.48
N VAL A 86 -12.86 4.98 -5.00
CA VAL A 86 -12.83 6.39 -5.40
C VAL A 86 -12.27 7.27 -4.27
N GLY A 87 -11.27 8.07 -4.59
CA GLY A 87 -10.64 9.01 -3.67
C GLY A 87 -9.62 8.40 -2.70
N LYS A 88 -9.17 7.16 -2.92
CA LYS A 88 -8.18 6.50 -2.07
C LYS A 88 -7.13 5.72 -2.87
N VAL A 89 -5.94 5.60 -2.29
CA VAL A 89 -4.91 4.63 -2.71
C VAL A 89 -4.52 3.77 -1.52
N VAL A 90 -4.35 2.48 -1.77
CA VAL A 90 -3.81 1.52 -0.79
C VAL A 90 -2.36 1.24 -1.15
N VAL A 91 -1.51 1.24 -0.14
CA VAL A 91 -0.09 0.91 -0.26
C VAL A 91 0.21 -0.23 0.70
N THR A 92 0.98 -1.21 0.25
CA THR A 92 1.58 -2.21 1.13
C THR A 92 3.09 -2.09 1.07
N LEU A 93 3.70 -2.02 2.25
CA LEU A 93 5.14 -2.00 2.46
C LEU A 93 5.53 -3.34 3.11
N GLN A 94 6.45 -4.09 2.49
CA GLN A 94 6.97 -5.30 3.11
C GLN A 94 8.04 -4.93 4.14
N LYS A 95 7.91 -5.44 5.36
CA LYS A 95 8.90 -5.26 6.41
C LYS A 95 10.14 -6.08 6.09
N LYS A 96 11.31 -5.52 6.37
CA LYS A 96 12.57 -6.25 6.24
C LYS A 96 12.72 -7.30 7.34
N LYS A 97 12.27 -6.98 8.55
CA LYS A 97 12.23 -7.90 9.68
C LYS A 97 10.79 -8.16 10.12
N MET A 98 10.46 -9.43 10.27
CA MET A 98 9.17 -9.84 10.81
C MET A 98 9.01 -9.35 12.25
N GLY A 99 7.85 -8.78 12.56
CA GLY A 99 7.56 -8.25 13.89
C GLY A 99 6.31 -7.40 13.94
N VAL A 100 5.92 -7.04 15.16
CA VAL A 100 4.81 -6.12 15.42
C VAL A 100 5.41 -4.76 15.76
N TRP A 101 5.05 -3.74 15.00
CA TRP A 101 5.49 -2.37 15.23
C TRP A 101 4.54 -1.67 16.22
N ASP A 102 5.06 -1.11 17.31
CA ASP A 102 4.22 -0.39 18.28
C ASP A 102 3.61 0.90 17.69
N ARG A 103 4.23 1.43 16.64
CA ARG A 103 3.83 2.65 15.94
C ARG A 103 4.26 2.57 14.47
N LEU A 104 3.64 3.40 13.62
CA LEU A 104 4.00 3.47 12.20
C LEU A 104 5.31 4.22 11.96
N THR A 105 5.54 5.30 12.71
CA THR A 105 6.63 6.24 12.46
C THR A 105 7.75 6.10 13.46
N GLU A 106 8.96 6.45 13.05
CA GLU A 106 10.13 6.51 13.94
C GLU A 106 9.84 7.38 15.17
N ASP A 107 9.35 8.59 14.91
CA ASP A 107 8.94 9.55 15.92
C ASP A 107 7.63 9.11 16.62
N LYS A 108 7.56 9.38 17.92
CA LYS A 108 6.36 9.24 18.75
C LYS A 108 5.39 10.40 18.56
N ALA A 109 5.79 11.47 17.88
CA ALA A 109 4.92 12.61 17.57
C ALA A 109 3.65 12.16 16.85
N LYS A 110 2.50 12.60 17.38
CA LYS A 110 1.20 12.24 16.81
C LYS A 110 0.98 12.98 15.49
N ILE A 111 0.84 12.22 14.41
CA ILE A 111 0.36 12.74 13.12
C ILE A 111 -1.16 12.91 13.20
N SER A 112 -1.65 14.15 13.16
CA SER A 112 -3.07 14.48 13.39
C SER A 112 -4.03 13.91 12.34
N ASN A 113 -3.55 13.69 11.12
CA ASN A 113 -4.27 13.13 9.99
C ASN A 113 -4.09 11.60 9.83
N MET A 114 -3.44 10.94 10.79
CA MET A 114 -3.25 9.49 10.84
C MET A 114 -4.32 8.82 11.72
N ASN A 115 -4.88 7.71 11.25
CA ASN A 115 -5.89 6.91 11.95
C ASN A 115 -5.54 5.41 11.90
N VAL A 116 -6.19 4.60 12.73
CA VAL A 116 -6.09 3.13 12.63
C VAL A 116 -7.04 2.63 11.53
N TRP A 117 -6.58 1.71 10.70
CA TRP A 117 -7.42 1.01 9.73
C TRP A 117 -8.01 -0.24 10.38
N TRP A 118 -9.16 -0.09 11.04
CA TRP A 118 -9.79 -1.18 11.81
C TRP A 118 -10.13 -2.40 10.96
N ASP A 119 -10.76 -2.23 9.78
CA ASP A 119 -11.11 -3.35 8.91
C ASP A 119 -9.88 -4.20 8.52
N MET A 120 -8.77 -3.54 8.18
CA MET A 120 -7.53 -4.25 7.84
C MET A 120 -6.90 -4.89 9.07
N LYS A 121 -6.96 -4.22 10.23
CA LYS A 121 -6.48 -4.76 11.50
C LYS A 121 -7.23 -6.02 11.90
N GLU A 122 -8.56 -6.04 11.76
CA GLU A 122 -9.40 -7.22 11.99
C GLU A 122 -9.02 -8.35 11.03
N LYS A 123 -8.84 -8.03 9.74
CA LYS A 123 -8.45 -9.01 8.71
C LYS A 123 -7.14 -9.73 9.04
N VAL A 124 -6.14 -9.01 9.54
CA VAL A 124 -4.81 -9.54 9.85
C VAL A 124 -4.63 -9.92 11.33
N GLN A 125 -5.69 -9.81 12.14
CA GLN A 125 -5.60 -10.09 13.58
C GLN A 125 -5.16 -11.53 13.85
N ARG A 126 -5.69 -12.48 13.07
CA ARG A 126 -5.29 -13.89 13.16
C ARG A 126 -3.79 -14.10 12.92
N ASP A 127 -3.23 -13.42 11.92
CA ASP A 127 -1.80 -13.48 11.60
C ASP A 127 -0.93 -12.95 12.75
N LEU A 128 -1.37 -11.86 13.38
CA LEU A 128 -0.70 -11.29 14.55
C LEU A 128 -0.77 -12.24 15.75
N ASP A 129 -1.94 -12.82 16.03
CA ASP A 129 -2.14 -13.76 17.13
C ASP A 129 -1.28 -15.02 16.94
N ASP A 130 -1.21 -15.56 15.72
CA ASP A 130 -0.37 -16.70 15.39
C ASP A 130 1.12 -16.37 15.51
N PHE A 131 1.52 -15.15 15.16
CA PHE A 131 2.90 -14.70 15.33
C PHE A 131 3.29 -14.61 16.81
N GLN A 132 2.41 -14.06 17.65
CA GLN A 132 2.62 -14.01 19.09
C GLN A 132 2.69 -15.41 19.73
N ARG A 133 1.95 -16.38 19.20
CA ARG A 133 1.97 -17.78 19.65
C ARG A 133 3.14 -18.60 19.08
N GLY A 134 3.94 -18.04 18.15
CA GLY A 134 5.03 -18.75 17.48
C GLY A 134 4.60 -19.69 16.34
N ASN A 135 3.34 -19.63 15.90
CA ASN A 135 2.76 -20.54 14.90
C ASN A 135 2.72 -19.95 13.47
N TYR A 136 3.12 -18.69 13.30
CA TYR A 136 2.96 -17.95 12.04
C TYR A 136 3.77 -18.56 10.88
N THR A 137 5.06 -18.85 11.08
CA THR A 137 5.95 -19.38 10.04
C THR A 137 5.48 -20.74 9.52
N SER A 138 5.02 -21.62 10.41
CA SER A 138 4.57 -22.97 10.05
C SER A 138 3.37 -22.96 9.10
N ARG A 139 2.43 -22.03 9.28
CA ARG A 139 1.28 -21.88 8.37
C ARG A 139 1.68 -21.23 7.05
N TYR A 140 2.52 -20.19 7.09
CA TYR A 140 2.89 -19.46 5.89
C TYR A 140 3.73 -20.33 4.93
N LEU A 141 4.67 -21.11 5.45
CA LEU A 141 5.44 -22.10 4.66
C LEU A 141 4.55 -23.18 4.05
N ALA A 142 3.54 -23.67 4.79
CA ALA A 142 2.59 -24.65 4.27
C ALA A 142 1.67 -24.08 3.16
N THR A 143 1.38 -22.78 3.23
CA THR A 143 0.48 -22.11 2.28
C THR A 143 1.24 -21.65 1.02
N GLU A 144 2.47 -21.13 1.15
CA GLU A 144 3.32 -20.79 0.01
C GLU A 144 3.76 -22.03 -0.79
N GLY A 145 3.99 -23.17 -0.12
CA GLY A 145 4.28 -24.44 -0.79
C GLY A 145 3.17 -24.86 -1.76
N SER A 146 1.92 -24.48 -1.48
CA SER A 146 0.77 -24.74 -2.34
C SER A 146 0.56 -23.64 -3.40
N ASN A 147 0.87 -22.38 -3.08
CA ASN A 147 0.59 -21.23 -3.96
C ASN A 147 1.71 -20.94 -4.99
N ARG A 148 2.95 -21.44 -4.78
CA ARG A 148 4.03 -21.31 -5.79
C ARG A 148 3.81 -22.16 -7.04
N GLN A 149 2.97 -23.21 -6.96
CA GLN A 149 2.57 -23.98 -8.14
C GLN A 149 1.55 -23.23 -9.00
N ALA A 150 0.64 -22.45 -8.40
CA ALA A 150 -0.37 -21.67 -9.14
C ALA A 150 0.18 -20.39 -9.81
N ALA A 151 1.20 -19.75 -9.23
CA ALA A 151 1.80 -18.53 -9.81
C ALA A 151 2.78 -18.81 -10.98
N GLY A 152 3.18 -20.08 -11.16
CA GLY A 152 4.06 -20.50 -12.26
C GLY A 152 3.33 -20.73 -13.59
N GLU A 153 2.02 -20.98 -13.57
CA GLU A 153 1.23 -21.27 -14.79
C GLU A 153 0.61 -20.02 -15.42
N VAL A 154 0.32 -18.96 -14.67
CA VAL A 154 -0.25 -17.71 -15.22
C VAL A 154 0.71 -16.89 -16.10
N ASN A 155 2.02 -17.19 -16.11
CA ASN A 155 2.97 -16.52 -16.99
C ASN A 155 3.25 -17.28 -18.32
N ALA A 156 2.68 -18.46 -18.52
CA ALA A 156 2.93 -19.27 -19.73
C ALA A 156 1.82 -19.16 -20.80
N GLU A 157 0.60 -18.76 -20.43
CA GLU A 157 -0.52 -18.68 -21.39
C GLU A 157 -0.57 -17.33 -22.14
N ASP A 158 -0.18 -16.20 -21.52
CA ASP A 158 -0.14 -14.88 -22.18
C ASP A 158 1.03 -14.69 -23.17
N ALA A 159 1.99 -15.63 -23.22
CA ALA A 159 3.11 -15.58 -24.16
C ALA A 159 2.83 -16.30 -25.49
N LYS A 160 1.71 -17.04 -25.62
CA LYS A 160 1.42 -17.85 -26.80
C LYS A 160 0.46 -17.21 -27.81
N GLU A 161 -0.25 -16.14 -27.44
CA GLU A 161 -1.22 -15.47 -28.33
C GLU A 161 -0.64 -14.29 -29.14
N LYS A 162 0.65 -13.95 -28.98
CA LYS A 162 1.30 -12.87 -29.75
C LYS A 162 2.21 -13.31 -30.89
N SER A 163 2.24 -14.60 -31.24
CA SER A 163 3.07 -15.10 -32.35
C SER A 163 2.30 -15.68 -33.54
N ASP A 164 0.99 -15.43 -33.66
CA ASP A 164 0.19 -15.97 -34.78
C ASP A 164 -0.75 -14.94 -35.45
N SER A 165 -0.25 -13.72 -35.67
CA SER A 165 -0.94 -12.74 -36.51
C SER A 165 0.03 -11.95 -37.39
N THR A 166 0.80 -12.65 -38.23
CA THR A 166 1.42 -12.01 -39.41
C THR A 166 1.56 -13.02 -40.55
N HIS A 167 0.56 -13.08 -41.42
CA HIS A 167 0.71 -13.39 -42.85
C HIS A 167 -0.53 -12.85 -43.57
N GLU A 168 -0.48 -11.59 -44.04
CA GLU A 168 -0.40 -11.19 -45.45
C GLU A 168 -1.59 -11.66 -46.30
N GLU A 169 -2.44 -10.69 -46.58
CA GLU A 169 -3.52 -10.67 -47.57
C GLU A 169 -2.88 -10.54 -48.97
N LEU A 170 -3.22 -11.49 -49.87
CA LEU A 170 -3.00 -11.42 -51.31
C LEU A 170 -4.33 -11.12 -52.00
#